data_AF-A0A919EVR4-F1
#
_entry.id   AF-A0A919EVR4-F1
#
_cell.length_a   1.000
_cell.length_b   1.000
_cell.length_c   1.000
_cell.angle_alpha   90.00
_cell.angle_beta   90.00
_cell.angle_gamma   90.00
#
_symmetry.space_group_name_H-M   'P 1'
#
loop_
_entity.id
_entity.type
_entity.pdbx_description
1 polymer ?
#
loop_
_entity_poly.entity_id
_entity_poly.type
_entity_poly.pdbx_seq_one_letter_code
_entity_poly.pdbx_strand_id
1 'polypeptide(L)'
;MLAQSVRVAAAAAACATIATAAYATTHHSQASDRTTAQAAASRPRAEAAPRPAQAPRVPQHGLVKGMRLPVENYMLPNADTAQVEDARSAVETACMQNHGFTFKPPSASNTVPAGFDGANMERRYGLADDNSARTHGYQLPGAVDPSQEQAESDAEEKAENRTDAWDKVLDETCIPEANQKVGIINPTDPAGELSARSFETTKAQAPVVKALAAWSSCMNRAGHSLRSPLDAGSAFPSAPGGGTASKPSRAEVRTATADVTCKKNSRLVAVWYKAEIAYQTKQIAVHSKQLQAQKAHNAKLIANARAVLAASGKR
;
A
#
# COMPACT_ATOMS: atom_id res chain seq x y z
N MET A 1 -56.13 -26.94 -8.57
CA MET A 1 -55.83 -28.38 -8.57
C MET A 1 -55.07 -28.71 -7.29
N LEU A 2 -55.70 -29.55 -6.46
CA LEU A 2 -55.18 -30.49 -5.46
C LEU A 2 -54.01 -30.13 -4.52
N ALA A 3 -54.34 -30.29 -3.24
CA ALA A 3 -53.49 -30.35 -2.06
C ALA A 3 -52.76 -31.70 -1.89
N GLN A 4 -51.70 -31.71 -1.07
CA GLN A 4 -51.20 -32.80 -0.18
C GLN A 4 -49.93 -32.24 0.51
N SER A 5 -49.81 -31.97 1.81
CA SER A 5 -50.08 -32.73 3.05
C SER A 5 -49.20 -33.97 3.24
N VAL A 6 -48.13 -33.86 4.03
CA VAL A 6 -47.64 -34.92 4.93
C VAL A 6 -47.14 -34.30 6.24
N ARG A 7 -47.63 -34.83 7.37
CA ARG A 7 -47.24 -34.55 8.76
C ARG A 7 -46.62 -35.83 9.37
N VAL A 8 -46.03 -35.66 10.57
CA VAL A 8 -45.74 -36.66 11.64
C VAL A 8 -44.39 -37.39 11.45
N ALA A 9 -43.47 -37.51 12.43
CA ALA A 9 -43.66 -37.95 13.81
C ALA A 9 -42.61 -37.42 14.81
N ALA A 10 -43.06 -37.37 16.07
CA ALA A 10 -42.31 -37.09 17.28
C ALA A 10 -41.65 -38.36 17.88
N ALA A 11 -40.66 -38.17 18.75
CA ALA A 11 -40.33 -39.10 19.83
C ALA A 11 -39.88 -38.30 21.07
N ALA A 12 -40.40 -38.70 22.22
CA ALA A 12 -40.31 -38.03 23.52
C ALA A 12 -39.76 -38.99 24.60
N ALA A 13 -39.44 -38.40 25.76
CA ALA A 13 -39.27 -38.99 27.10
C ALA A 13 -37.91 -39.66 27.38
N ALA A 14 -37.35 -39.67 28.61
CA ALA A 14 -37.93 -39.48 29.94
C ALA A 14 -36.89 -39.05 31.01
N CYS A 15 -37.41 -38.56 32.15
CA CYS A 15 -36.78 -38.11 33.40
C CYS A 15 -36.24 -39.23 34.32
N ALA A 16 -35.37 -38.88 35.29
CA ALA A 16 -35.33 -39.40 36.68
C ALA A 16 -34.18 -38.72 37.49
N THR A 17 -34.46 -37.81 38.43
CA THR A 17 -34.59 -37.94 39.91
C THR A 17 -33.31 -37.90 40.77
N ILE A 18 -33.25 -36.79 41.52
CA ILE A 18 -32.69 -36.44 42.85
C ILE A 18 -32.25 -37.60 43.78
N ALA A 19 -31.08 -37.41 44.44
CA ALA A 19 -30.87 -37.84 45.83
C ALA A 19 -29.84 -36.94 46.55
N THR A 20 -30.24 -36.41 47.70
CA THR A 20 -29.49 -35.62 48.67
C THR A 20 -28.79 -36.51 49.69
N ALA A 21 -27.63 -36.07 50.20
CA ALA A 21 -27.12 -36.50 51.50
C ALA A 21 -26.35 -35.34 52.16
N ALA A 22 -26.86 -34.91 53.32
CA ALA A 22 -26.25 -33.98 54.24
C ALA A 22 -25.17 -34.67 55.09
N TYR A 23 -24.18 -33.93 55.61
CA TYR A 23 -23.81 -34.03 57.03
C TYR A 23 -22.95 -32.85 57.50
N ALA A 24 -23.45 -32.24 58.58
CA ALA A 24 -22.82 -31.57 59.73
C ALA A 24 -21.67 -30.54 59.60
N THR A 25 -21.89 -29.49 60.38
CA THR A 25 -21.07 -28.34 60.73
C THR A 25 -19.91 -28.67 61.67
N THR A 26 -18.83 -27.89 61.61
CA THR A 26 -18.16 -27.36 62.82
C THR A 26 -17.57 -25.98 62.51
N HIS A 27 -17.84 -25.03 63.40
CA HIS A 27 -17.23 -23.70 63.44
C HIS A 27 -15.87 -23.79 64.12
N HIS A 28 -14.86 -23.12 63.56
CA HIS A 28 -13.73 -22.62 64.35
C HIS A 28 -13.28 -21.25 63.81
N SER A 29 -13.52 -20.23 64.61
CA SER A 29 -12.99 -18.89 64.45
C SER A 29 -11.53 -18.88 64.89
N GLN A 30 -10.61 -18.50 64.03
CA GLN A 30 -9.36 -17.86 64.45
C GLN A 30 -9.01 -16.73 63.48
N ALA A 31 -9.07 -15.52 64.02
CA ALA A 31 -8.49 -14.33 63.42
C ALA A 31 -6.98 -14.48 63.35
N SER A 32 -6.39 -14.05 62.24
CA SER A 32 -4.98 -13.70 62.16
C SER A 32 -4.84 -12.58 61.15
N ASP A 33 -4.67 -11.38 61.69
CA ASP A 33 -4.24 -10.19 60.97
C ASP A 33 -2.97 -10.49 60.17
N ARG A 34 -3.08 -10.40 58.84
CA ARG A 34 -1.92 -10.11 57.99
C ARG A 34 -2.34 -9.08 56.95
N THR A 35 -1.95 -7.85 57.23
CA THR A 35 -1.82 -6.75 56.30
C THR A 35 -1.01 -7.20 55.07
N THR A 36 -1.68 -7.45 53.94
CA THR A 36 -1.03 -7.50 52.63
C THR A 36 -1.42 -6.27 51.85
N ALA A 37 -0.46 -5.37 51.68
CA ALA A 37 -0.54 -4.25 50.77
C ALA A 37 -0.98 -4.72 49.38
N GLN A 38 -2.11 -4.22 48.89
CA GLN A 38 -2.50 -4.35 47.48
C GLN A 38 -1.53 -3.51 46.65
N ALA A 39 -0.46 -4.15 46.16
CA ALA A 39 0.27 -3.64 45.02
C ALA A 39 -0.68 -3.63 43.82
N ALA A 40 -1.11 -2.44 43.42
CA ALA A 40 -1.80 -2.24 42.15
C ALA A 40 -0.84 -2.66 41.02
N ALA A 41 -1.04 -3.87 40.49
CA ALA A 41 -0.35 -4.32 39.31
C ALA A 41 -0.79 -3.44 38.13
N SER A 42 0.02 -2.43 37.82
CA SER A 42 -0.09 -1.69 36.57
C SER A 42 0.07 -2.69 35.42
N ARG A 43 -1.01 -2.94 34.67
CA ARG A 43 -0.93 -3.71 33.42
C ARG A 43 0.09 -3.02 32.51
N PRO A 44 1.04 -3.74 31.89
CA PRO A 44 1.91 -3.14 30.90
C PRO A 44 1.04 -2.60 29.79
N ARG A 45 1.19 -1.30 29.50
CA ARG A 45 0.62 -0.65 28.32
C ARG A 45 1.09 -1.47 27.12
N ALA A 46 0.14 -2.05 26.36
CA ALA A 46 0.47 -2.72 25.11
C ALA A 46 1.28 -1.74 24.27
N GLU A 47 2.55 -2.06 24.07
CA GLU A 47 3.45 -1.28 23.24
C GLU A 47 2.89 -1.35 21.82
N ALA A 48 2.51 -0.19 21.29
CA ALA A 48 1.98 -0.10 19.94
C ALA A 48 2.96 -0.79 18.99
N ALA A 49 2.46 -1.71 18.17
CA ALA A 49 3.28 -2.42 17.20
C ALA A 49 4.15 -1.41 16.41
N PRO A 50 5.44 -1.70 16.16
CA PRO A 50 6.31 -0.78 15.45
C PRO A 50 5.67 -0.41 14.12
N ARG A 51 5.44 0.89 13.90
CA ARG A 51 4.98 1.40 12.61
C ARG A 51 5.95 0.90 11.54
N PRO A 52 5.48 0.29 10.43
CA PRO A 52 6.38 -0.20 9.40
C PRO A 52 7.33 0.92 8.98
N ALA A 53 8.62 0.62 8.99
CA ALA A 53 9.65 1.58 8.63
C ALA A 53 9.35 2.11 7.21
N GLN A 54 9.26 3.44 7.08
CA GLN A 54 9.00 4.06 5.78
C GLN A 54 10.07 3.58 4.79
N ALA A 55 9.63 3.10 3.61
CA ALA A 55 10.55 2.69 2.57
C ALA A 55 11.54 3.83 2.25
N PRO A 56 12.81 3.53 1.93
CA PRO A 56 13.80 4.54 1.60
C PRO A 56 13.30 5.45 0.47
N ARG A 57 13.37 6.77 0.66
CA ARG A 57 12.96 7.77 -0.36
C ARG A 57 13.86 7.82 -1.60
N VAL A 58 14.93 7.04 -1.62
CA VAL A 58 15.92 6.95 -2.70
C VAL A 58 16.30 5.48 -2.86
N PRO A 59 16.42 4.95 -4.08
CA PRO A 59 16.84 3.56 -4.29
C PRO A 59 18.19 3.26 -3.64
N GLN A 60 18.26 2.13 -2.94
CA GLN A 60 19.47 1.71 -2.20
C GLN A 60 20.35 0.72 -2.98
N HIS A 61 19.81 0.15 -4.06
CA HIS A 61 20.43 -0.94 -4.83
C HIS A 61 20.31 -0.72 -6.34
N GLY A 62 20.93 -1.62 -7.11
CA GLY A 62 20.88 -1.61 -8.57
C GLY A 62 21.55 -0.42 -9.25
N LEU A 63 21.29 -0.31 -10.55
CA LEU A 63 21.82 0.75 -11.42
C LEU A 63 21.23 2.13 -11.13
N VAL A 64 20.15 2.19 -10.36
CA VAL A 64 19.48 3.42 -9.92
C VAL A 64 19.84 3.83 -8.50
N LYS A 65 20.78 3.14 -7.85
CA LYS A 65 21.23 3.45 -6.49
C LYS A 65 21.60 4.94 -6.36
N GLY A 66 20.97 5.62 -5.41
CA GLY A 66 21.23 7.03 -5.12
C GLY A 66 20.64 8.02 -6.14
N MET A 67 19.93 7.54 -7.18
CA MET A 67 19.31 8.42 -8.17
C MET A 67 18.03 9.02 -7.63
N ARG A 68 17.86 10.32 -7.89
CA ARG A 68 16.64 11.07 -7.58
C ARG A 68 16.41 12.16 -8.61
N LEU A 69 15.21 12.27 -9.13
CA LEU A 69 14.81 13.26 -10.11
C LEU A 69 14.45 14.60 -9.45
N PRO A 70 14.78 15.75 -10.08
CA PRO A 70 14.46 17.06 -9.54
C PRO A 70 12.97 17.27 -9.20
N VAL A 71 12.06 16.69 -9.99
CA VAL A 71 10.60 16.83 -9.81
C VAL A 71 10.11 16.23 -8.50
N GLU A 72 10.80 15.23 -7.95
CA GLU A 72 10.41 14.56 -6.69
C GLU A 72 10.38 15.51 -5.50
N ASN A 73 11.06 16.67 -5.56
CA ASN A 73 10.98 17.70 -4.52
C ASN A 73 9.58 18.34 -4.38
N TYR A 74 8.70 18.10 -5.36
CA TYR A 74 7.37 18.70 -5.46
C TYR A 74 6.26 17.63 -5.40
N MET A 75 6.60 16.35 -5.39
CA MET A 75 5.65 15.24 -5.35
C MET A 75 5.23 14.93 -3.90
N LEU A 76 4.09 14.26 -3.75
CA LEU A 76 3.68 13.66 -2.48
C LEU A 76 4.08 12.17 -2.51
N PRO A 77 5.07 11.73 -1.70
CA PRO A 77 5.50 10.34 -1.70
C PRO A 77 4.40 9.40 -1.23
N ASN A 78 4.39 8.15 -1.72
CA ASN A 78 3.33 7.18 -1.43
C ASN A 78 3.10 6.94 0.08
N ALA A 79 4.15 6.89 0.89
CA ALA A 79 4.01 6.76 2.34
C ALA A 79 3.35 8.00 2.99
N ASP A 80 3.61 9.20 2.46
CA ASP A 80 2.97 10.42 2.90
C ASP A 80 1.50 10.47 2.40
N THR A 81 1.22 9.96 1.19
CA THR A 81 -0.16 9.77 0.67
C THR A 81 -0.97 8.82 1.54
N ALA A 82 -0.45 7.62 1.84
CA ALA A 82 -1.10 6.67 2.76
C ALA A 82 -1.38 7.30 4.12
N GLN A 83 -0.43 8.08 4.65
CA GLN A 83 -0.63 8.77 5.92
C GLN A 83 -1.75 9.84 5.84
N VAL A 84 -1.87 10.54 4.72
CA VAL A 84 -2.95 11.51 4.49
C VAL A 84 -4.29 10.80 4.42
N GLU A 85 -4.39 9.70 3.68
CA GLU A 85 -5.62 8.92 3.57
C GLU A 85 -6.03 8.28 4.90
N ASP A 86 -5.10 7.66 5.63
CA ASP A 86 -5.38 7.13 6.99
C ASP A 86 -5.92 8.23 7.92
N ALA A 87 -5.41 9.45 7.82
CA ALA A 87 -5.88 10.57 8.61
C ALA A 87 -7.31 11.00 8.21
N ARG A 88 -7.62 11.01 6.91
CA ARG A 88 -8.97 11.30 6.42
C ARG A 88 -9.96 10.25 6.89
N SER A 89 -9.63 8.98 6.72
CA SER A 89 -10.40 7.85 7.22
C SER A 89 -10.64 7.93 8.72
N ALA A 90 -9.66 8.38 9.52
CA ALA A 90 -9.87 8.57 10.95
C ALA A 90 -10.90 9.68 11.28
N VAL A 91 -10.95 10.76 10.49
CA VAL A 91 -11.98 11.81 10.62
C VAL A 91 -13.34 11.25 10.21
N GLU A 92 -13.41 10.59 9.06
CA GLU A 92 -14.64 10.00 8.52
C GLU A 92 -15.23 8.96 9.49
N THR A 93 -14.40 8.06 10.03
CA THR A 93 -14.82 7.07 11.04
C THR A 93 -15.41 7.75 12.27
N ALA A 94 -14.78 8.80 12.79
CA ALA A 94 -15.31 9.52 13.95
C ALA A 94 -16.62 10.25 13.63
N CYS A 95 -16.73 10.86 12.45
CA CYS A 95 -17.95 11.52 12.00
C CYS A 95 -19.10 10.52 11.83
N MET A 96 -18.87 9.41 11.14
CA MET A 96 -19.87 8.36 10.93
C MET A 96 -20.36 7.78 12.27
N GLN A 97 -19.45 7.57 13.24
CA GLN A 97 -19.82 7.14 14.59
C GLN A 97 -20.73 8.14 15.30
N ASN A 98 -20.48 9.45 15.15
CA ASN A 98 -21.34 10.49 15.74
C ASN A 98 -22.75 10.51 15.11
N HIS A 99 -22.89 10.02 13.88
CA HIS A 99 -24.17 9.85 13.19
C HIS A 99 -24.77 8.44 13.36
N GLY A 100 -24.22 7.61 14.25
CA GLY A 100 -24.74 6.28 14.55
C GLY A 100 -24.40 5.20 13.52
N PHE A 101 -23.50 5.49 12.57
CA PHE A 101 -23.05 4.54 11.57
C PHE A 101 -21.70 3.92 11.94
N THR A 102 -21.49 2.67 11.53
CA THR A 102 -20.18 2.03 11.57
C THR A 102 -19.45 2.27 10.26
N PHE A 103 -18.21 2.74 10.35
CA PHE A 103 -17.29 2.87 9.21
C PHE A 103 -15.88 2.46 9.65
N LYS A 104 -15.34 1.41 9.04
CA LYS A 104 -14.03 0.83 9.36
C LYS A 104 -13.25 0.57 8.06
N PRO A 105 -12.73 1.62 7.41
CA PRO A 105 -11.94 1.44 6.20
C PRO A 105 -10.62 0.70 6.54
N PRO A 106 -10.09 -0.09 5.60
CA PRO A 106 -8.74 -0.62 5.73
C PRO A 106 -7.72 0.53 5.78
N SER A 107 -6.59 0.31 6.46
CA SER A 107 -5.53 1.32 6.48
C SER A 107 -4.84 1.39 5.13
N ALA A 108 -4.77 2.59 4.55
CA ALA A 108 -4.04 2.85 3.32
C ALA A 108 -2.53 2.57 3.48
N SER A 109 -1.99 2.69 4.70
CA SER A 109 -0.59 2.30 4.98
C SER A 109 -0.33 0.80 4.79
N ASN A 110 -1.35 -0.05 4.82
CA ASN A 110 -1.20 -1.49 4.62
C ASN A 110 -1.31 -1.91 3.15
N THR A 111 -1.86 -1.05 2.28
CA THR A 111 -2.12 -1.37 0.87
C THR A 111 -1.11 -0.74 -0.09
N VAL A 112 -0.35 0.28 0.34
CA VAL A 112 0.70 0.88 -0.48
C VAL A 112 1.92 -0.04 -0.56
N PRO A 113 2.30 -0.55 -1.75
CA PRO A 113 3.48 -1.40 -1.88
C PRO A 113 4.76 -0.63 -1.50
N ALA A 114 5.58 -1.26 -0.65
CA ALA A 114 6.89 -0.72 -0.29
C ALA A 114 7.81 -0.67 -1.53
N GLY A 115 8.44 0.47 -1.80
CA GLY A 115 9.47 0.62 -2.85
C GLY A 115 9.16 1.65 -3.96
N PHE A 116 7.91 2.13 -4.04
CA PHE A 116 7.58 3.18 -5.00
C PHE A 116 7.87 4.57 -4.38
N ASP A 117 9.00 5.17 -4.73
CA ASP A 117 9.12 6.63 -4.64
C ASP A 117 8.18 7.30 -5.66
N GLY A 118 7.91 8.60 -5.49
CA GLY A 118 6.92 9.30 -6.31
C GLY A 118 7.22 9.25 -7.82
N ALA A 119 8.48 9.10 -8.22
CA ALA A 119 8.89 8.99 -9.62
C ALA A 119 9.07 7.54 -10.10
N ASN A 120 8.80 6.56 -9.24
CA ASN A 120 9.02 5.14 -9.45
C ASN A 120 10.47 4.81 -9.84
N MET A 121 11.49 5.45 -9.25
CA MET A 121 12.88 5.34 -9.72
C MET A 121 13.40 3.90 -9.77
N GLU A 122 12.94 3.03 -8.86
CA GLU A 122 13.31 1.61 -8.82
C GLU A 122 12.87 0.81 -10.06
N ARG A 123 11.80 1.25 -10.74
CA ARG A 123 11.27 0.62 -11.96
C ARG A 123 11.14 1.58 -13.14
N ARG A 124 11.55 2.84 -13.01
CA ARG A 124 11.38 3.90 -14.01
C ARG A 124 12.00 3.53 -15.36
N TYR A 125 13.16 2.87 -15.34
CA TYR A 125 13.86 2.41 -16.55
C TYR A 125 13.75 0.88 -16.74
N GLY A 126 12.69 0.27 -16.22
CA GLY A 126 12.52 -1.18 -16.08
C GLY A 126 13.34 -1.75 -14.92
N LEU A 127 13.50 -3.08 -14.90
CA LEU A 127 14.30 -3.77 -13.88
C LEU A 127 15.76 -3.27 -13.89
N ALA A 128 16.24 -2.75 -12.76
CA ALA A 128 17.56 -2.14 -12.65
C ALA A 128 18.46 -2.76 -11.56
N ASP A 129 17.95 -3.71 -10.78
CA ASP A 129 18.67 -4.34 -9.67
C ASP A 129 19.05 -5.80 -9.98
N ASP A 130 20.33 -6.13 -9.85
CA ASP A 130 20.87 -7.45 -10.19
C ASP A 130 20.38 -8.52 -9.20
N ASN A 131 20.27 -8.19 -7.92
CA ASN A 131 19.77 -9.15 -6.93
C ASN A 131 18.28 -9.44 -7.16
N SER A 132 17.46 -8.41 -7.35
CA SER A 132 16.05 -8.53 -7.73
C SER A 132 15.88 -9.37 -9.00
N ALA A 133 16.71 -9.16 -10.03
CA ALA A 133 16.69 -9.97 -11.24
C ALA A 133 16.98 -11.46 -10.98
N ARG A 134 17.93 -11.76 -10.07
CA ARG A 134 18.31 -13.13 -9.72
C ARG A 134 17.29 -13.85 -8.86
N THR A 135 16.61 -13.13 -7.97
CA THR A 135 15.70 -13.74 -6.98
C THR A 135 14.24 -13.68 -7.39
N HIS A 136 13.83 -12.64 -8.11
CA HIS A 136 12.43 -12.35 -8.45
C HIS A 136 12.17 -12.29 -9.97
N GLY A 137 13.19 -12.35 -10.82
CA GLY A 137 12.99 -12.16 -12.25
C GLY A 137 12.47 -10.73 -12.53
N TYR A 138 11.36 -10.62 -13.26
CA TYR A 138 10.67 -9.34 -13.51
C TYR A 138 9.56 -9.05 -12.49
N GLN A 139 9.24 -10.00 -11.61
CA GLN A 139 8.20 -9.85 -10.60
C GLN A 139 8.55 -8.75 -9.57
N LEU A 140 7.52 -8.11 -9.01
CA LEU A 140 7.69 -7.16 -7.90
C LEU A 140 7.88 -7.93 -6.58
N PRO A 141 8.89 -7.60 -5.76
CA PRO A 141 9.02 -8.14 -4.42
C PRO A 141 7.76 -7.81 -3.60
N GLY A 142 7.12 -8.82 -3.00
CA GLY A 142 5.93 -8.61 -2.18
C GLY A 142 4.66 -8.29 -2.96
N ALA A 143 4.58 -8.62 -4.26
CA ALA A 143 3.32 -8.58 -5.01
C ALA A 143 2.24 -9.35 -4.23
N VAL A 144 1.17 -8.63 -3.87
CA VAL A 144 0.05 -9.15 -3.10
C VAL A 144 -0.67 -10.21 -3.95
N ASP A 145 -1.17 -11.25 -3.30
CA ASP A 145 -1.96 -12.27 -3.97
C ASP A 145 -3.25 -11.62 -4.51
N PRO A 146 -3.54 -11.71 -5.83
CA PRO A 146 -4.77 -11.15 -6.40
C PRO A 146 -6.05 -11.68 -5.75
N SER A 147 -6.00 -12.84 -5.08
CA SER A 147 -7.13 -13.34 -4.28
C SER A 147 -7.42 -12.49 -3.04
N GLN A 148 -6.43 -11.78 -2.49
CA GLN A 148 -6.65 -10.79 -1.44
C GLN A 148 -7.24 -9.50 -1.99
N GLU A 149 -6.80 -9.07 -3.18
CA GLU A 149 -7.34 -7.89 -3.86
C GLU A 149 -8.81 -8.10 -4.26
N GLN A 150 -9.15 -9.31 -4.74
CA GLN A 150 -10.54 -9.71 -5.01
C GLN A 150 -11.35 -9.90 -3.72
N ALA A 151 -10.76 -10.45 -2.65
CA ALA A 151 -11.47 -10.59 -1.37
C ALA A 151 -11.72 -9.24 -0.69
N GLU A 152 -10.85 -8.25 -0.89
CA GLU A 152 -11.03 -6.86 -0.45
C GLU A 152 -12.12 -6.16 -1.29
N SER A 153 -12.10 -6.33 -2.62
CA SER A 153 -13.18 -5.87 -3.51
C SER A 153 -14.54 -6.48 -3.15
N ASP A 154 -14.58 -7.79 -2.94
CA ASP A 154 -15.81 -8.51 -2.58
C ASP A 154 -16.27 -8.16 -1.16
N ALA A 155 -15.36 -7.79 -0.24
CA ALA A 155 -15.69 -7.32 1.11
C ALA A 155 -16.17 -5.86 1.11
N GLU A 156 -15.68 -5.03 0.19
CA GLU A 156 -16.13 -3.66 -0.02
C GLU A 156 -17.50 -3.62 -0.71
N GLU A 157 -17.76 -4.53 -1.65
CA GLU A 157 -19.08 -4.76 -2.26
C GLU A 157 -20.08 -5.36 -1.26
N LYS A 158 -19.62 -6.20 -0.33
CA LYS A 158 -20.41 -6.78 0.78
C LYS A 158 -20.31 -5.98 2.07
N ALA A 159 -20.17 -4.65 2.00
CA ALA A 159 -20.45 -3.79 3.15
C ALA A 159 -21.96 -3.86 3.47
N GLU A 160 -22.38 -4.99 4.05
CA GLU A 160 -23.71 -5.27 4.55
C GLU A 160 -24.07 -4.14 5.53
N ASN A 161 -24.99 -3.25 5.10
CA ASN A 161 -25.54 -2.05 5.78
C ASN A 161 -25.25 -0.67 5.15
N ARG A 162 -24.69 -0.55 3.95
CA ARG A 162 -24.79 0.73 3.21
C ARG A 162 -26.25 1.00 2.82
N THR A 163 -26.78 2.12 3.29
CA THR A 163 -28.13 2.62 2.98
C THR A 163 -28.01 4.02 2.38
N ASP A 164 -29.05 4.51 1.71
CA ASP A 164 -29.08 5.91 1.21
C ASP A 164 -28.75 6.93 2.31
N ALA A 165 -29.18 6.66 3.55
CA ALA A 165 -28.88 7.50 4.70
C ALA A 165 -27.40 7.44 5.11
N TRP A 166 -26.78 6.27 5.03
CA TRP A 166 -25.34 6.09 5.27
C TRP A 166 -24.52 6.84 4.22
N ASP A 167 -24.84 6.66 2.93
CA ASP A 167 -24.12 7.30 1.82
C ASP A 167 -24.25 8.82 1.91
N LYS A 168 -25.45 9.31 2.19
CA LYS A 168 -25.70 10.75 2.36
C LYS A 168 -24.86 11.35 3.49
N VAL A 169 -24.77 10.68 4.64
CA VAL A 169 -23.94 11.19 5.76
C VAL A 169 -22.46 11.17 5.39
N LEU A 170 -21.98 10.10 4.75
CA LEU A 170 -20.58 10.03 4.33
C LEU A 170 -20.25 11.15 3.34
N ASP A 171 -21.02 11.26 2.25
CA ASP A 171 -20.71 12.13 1.11
C ASP A 171 -20.97 13.61 1.40
N GLU A 172 -22.09 13.94 2.05
CA GLU A 172 -22.49 15.33 2.27
C GLU A 172 -21.95 15.91 3.58
N THR A 173 -21.52 15.07 4.53
CA THR A 173 -21.07 15.53 5.87
C THR A 173 -19.64 15.11 6.19
N CYS A 174 -19.35 13.81 6.21
CA CYS A 174 -18.08 13.31 6.76
C CYS A 174 -16.88 13.53 5.82
N ILE A 175 -17.06 13.35 4.50
CA ILE A 175 -16.01 13.68 3.51
C ILE A 175 -15.70 15.18 3.51
N PRO A 176 -16.67 16.10 3.50
CA PRO A 176 -16.41 17.53 3.67
C PRO A 176 -15.67 17.88 4.97
N GLU A 177 -16.00 17.24 6.08
CA GLU A 177 -15.29 17.41 7.36
C GLU A 177 -13.81 16.97 7.25
N ALA A 178 -13.55 15.82 6.63
CA ALA A 178 -12.20 15.34 6.38
C ALA A 178 -11.42 16.27 5.43
N ASN A 179 -12.07 16.77 4.37
CA ASN A 179 -11.51 17.76 3.46
C ASN A 179 -11.15 19.07 4.18
N GLN A 180 -11.96 19.49 5.16
CA GLN A 180 -11.67 20.69 5.95
C GLN A 180 -10.51 20.46 6.94
N LYS A 181 -10.50 19.31 7.63
CA LYS A 181 -9.52 19.02 8.69
C LYS A 181 -8.15 18.60 8.15
N VAL A 182 -8.13 17.75 7.14
CA VAL A 182 -6.90 17.20 6.54
C VAL A 182 -6.53 17.98 5.29
N GLY A 183 -7.50 18.16 4.39
CA GLY A 183 -7.29 18.68 3.04
C GLY A 183 -7.47 17.60 1.97
N ILE A 184 -7.43 18.02 0.72
CA ILE A 184 -7.62 17.16 -0.45
C ILE A 184 -6.28 16.99 -1.16
N ILE A 185 -5.86 15.77 -1.48
CA ILE A 185 -4.69 15.54 -2.35
C ILE A 185 -4.95 16.22 -3.70
N ASN A 186 -3.98 17.00 -4.20
CA ASN A 186 -4.20 17.81 -5.40
C ASN A 186 -4.56 16.90 -6.61
N PRO A 187 -5.79 16.98 -7.15
CA PRO A 187 -6.24 16.07 -8.20
C PRO A 187 -5.55 16.31 -9.55
N THR A 188 -4.93 17.48 -9.74
CA THR A 188 -4.23 17.81 -10.99
C THR A 188 -2.79 17.31 -11.03
N ASP A 189 -2.20 16.96 -9.87
CA ASP A 189 -0.80 16.56 -9.68
C ASP A 189 0.23 17.05 -10.74
N PRO A 190 0.51 18.37 -10.80
CA PRO A 190 1.44 18.93 -11.78
C PRO A 190 2.86 18.31 -11.74
N ALA A 191 3.33 17.92 -10.56
CA ALA A 191 4.62 17.25 -10.41
C ALA A 191 4.60 15.83 -10.98
N GLY A 192 3.54 15.05 -10.75
CA GLY A 192 3.33 13.75 -11.40
C GLY A 192 3.23 13.87 -12.92
N GLU A 193 2.48 14.85 -13.43
CA GLU A 193 2.38 15.11 -14.87
C GLU A 193 3.76 15.43 -15.47
N LEU A 194 4.54 16.30 -14.83
CA LEU A 194 5.91 16.60 -15.27
C LEU A 194 6.81 15.37 -15.24
N SER A 195 6.69 14.53 -14.20
CA SER A 195 7.41 13.26 -14.11
C SER A 195 7.08 12.36 -15.32
N ALA A 196 5.80 12.12 -15.60
CA ALA A 196 5.38 11.29 -16.74
C ALA A 196 5.86 11.87 -18.09
N ARG A 197 5.67 13.18 -18.30
CA ARG A 197 6.06 13.87 -19.52
C ARG A 197 7.58 13.84 -19.75
N SER A 198 8.37 13.97 -18.68
CA SER A 198 9.84 13.91 -18.77
C SER A 198 10.35 12.55 -19.23
N PHE A 199 9.71 11.47 -18.76
CA PHE A 199 10.03 10.12 -19.19
C PHE A 199 9.75 9.92 -20.68
N GLU A 200 8.52 10.21 -21.12
CA GLU A 200 8.10 10.02 -22.51
C GLU A 200 8.90 10.89 -23.48
N THR A 201 9.15 12.15 -23.13
CA THR A 201 9.90 13.07 -24.00
C THR A 201 11.36 12.65 -24.13
N THR A 202 11.99 12.22 -23.04
CA THR A 202 13.43 11.89 -23.06
C THR A 202 13.73 10.54 -23.68
N LYS A 203 12.78 9.60 -23.65
CA LYS A 203 12.85 8.32 -24.36
C LYS A 203 13.21 8.47 -25.84
N ALA A 204 12.68 9.51 -26.47
CA ALA A 204 12.89 9.80 -27.89
C ALA A 204 14.17 10.59 -28.20
N GLN A 205 14.93 11.03 -27.19
CA GLN A 205 16.15 11.82 -27.43
C GLN A 205 17.29 10.93 -27.96
N ALA A 206 18.05 11.45 -28.92
CA ALA A 206 19.10 10.71 -29.62
C ALA A 206 20.08 9.95 -28.71
N PRO A 207 20.55 10.51 -27.56
CA PRO A 207 21.41 9.74 -26.65
C PRO A 207 20.71 8.52 -26.03
N VAL A 208 19.43 8.65 -25.67
CA VAL A 208 18.63 7.58 -25.07
C VAL A 208 18.30 6.51 -26.11
N VAL A 209 17.89 6.91 -27.31
CA VAL A 209 17.65 6.01 -28.45
C VAL A 209 18.91 5.20 -28.79
N LYS A 210 20.09 5.83 -28.79
CA LYS A 210 21.37 5.13 -29.00
C LYS A 210 21.66 4.11 -27.90
N ALA A 211 21.42 4.46 -26.64
CA ALA A 211 21.62 3.53 -25.53
C ALA A 211 20.61 2.37 -25.54
N LEU A 212 19.36 2.62 -25.96
CA LEU A 212 18.34 1.60 -26.17
C LEU A 212 18.74 0.62 -27.28
N ALA A 213 19.25 1.12 -28.41
CA ALA A 213 19.75 0.28 -29.50
C ALA A 213 20.94 -0.59 -29.07
N ALA A 214 21.87 -0.03 -28.28
CA ALA A 214 23.00 -0.76 -27.72
C ALA A 214 22.55 -1.85 -26.73
N TRP A 215 21.56 -1.54 -25.89
CA TRP A 215 20.93 -2.49 -24.97
C TRP A 215 20.25 -3.63 -25.73
N SER A 216 19.42 -3.33 -26.73
CA SER A 216 18.71 -4.34 -27.52
C SER A 216 19.69 -5.25 -28.27
N SER A 217 20.77 -4.68 -28.82
CA SER A 217 21.86 -5.46 -29.45
C SER A 217 22.55 -6.40 -28.47
N CYS A 218 22.72 -5.98 -27.21
CA CYS A 218 23.24 -6.83 -26.15
C CYS A 218 22.28 -7.97 -25.80
N MET A 219 20.98 -7.68 -25.67
CA MET A 219 19.96 -8.70 -25.41
C MET A 219 19.88 -9.74 -26.53
N ASN A 220 19.96 -9.30 -27.78
CA ASN A 220 19.99 -10.22 -28.93
C ASN A 220 21.19 -11.18 -28.88
N ARG A 221 22.39 -10.69 -28.51
CA ARG A 221 23.56 -11.56 -28.31
C ARG A 221 23.42 -12.51 -27.13
N ALA A 222 22.63 -12.13 -26.12
CA ALA A 222 22.27 -12.98 -24.99
C ALA A 222 21.13 -13.99 -25.33
N GLY A 223 20.62 -13.99 -26.56
CA GLY A 223 19.54 -14.90 -27.00
C GLY A 223 18.13 -14.38 -26.74
N HIS A 224 17.98 -13.08 -26.45
CA HIS A 224 16.69 -12.45 -26.12
C HIS A 224 16.34 -11.33 -27.11
N SER A 225 15.27 -11.54 -27.89
CA SER A 225 14.78 -10.53 -28.84
C SER A 225 13.82 -9.55 -28.16
N LEU A 226 14.37 -8.54 -27.48
CA LEU A 226 13.60 -7.48 -26.84
C LEU A 226 13.89 -6.12 -27.47
N ARG A 227 12.83 -5.34 -27.72
CA ARG A 227 12.89 -4.00 -28.32
C ARG A 227 12.96 -2.88 -27.29
N SER A 228 12.43 -3.11 -26.10
CA SER A 228 12.43 -2.16 -25.00
C SER A 228 12.59 -2.88 -23.66
N PRO A 229 13.36 -2.33 -22.72
CA PRO A 229 13.42 -2.86 -21.35
C PRO A 229 12.10 -2.70 -20.59
N LEU A 230 11.20 -1.85 -21.06
CA LEU A 230 9.88 -1.65 -20.47
C LEU A 230 8.91 -2.79 -20.83
N ASP A 231 9.15 -3.45 -21.96
CA ASP A 231 8.34 -4.57 -22.44
C ASP A 231 8.93 -5.91 -21.96
N ALA A 232 10.07 -5.89 -21.28
CA ALA A 232 10.81 -7.11 -20.95
C ALA A 232 10.05 -8.03 -19.98
N GLY A 233 9.22 -7.45 -19.10
CA GLY A 233 8.36 -8.21 -18.18
C GLY A 233 7.11 -8.79 -18.84
N SER A 234 6.63 -8.24 -19.97
CA SER A 234 5.39 -8.71 -20.60
C SER A 234 5.53 -10.07 -21.28
N ALA A 235 6.76 -10.52 -21.55
CA ALA A 235 7.07 -11.87 -22.00
C ALA A 235 6.96 -12.93 -20.89
N PHE A 236 6.81 -12.50 -19.63
CA PHE A 236 6.67 -13.37 -18.45
C PHE A 236 5.46 -12.96 -17.62
N PRO A 237 4.23 -13.01 -18.17
CA PRO A 237 3.04 -12.70 -17.40
C PRO A 237 2.92 -13.68 -16.24
N SER A 238 2.70 -13.16 -15.03
CA SER A 238 2.20 -13.96 -13.92
C SER A 238 0.91 -14.64 -14.38
N ALA A 239 0.74 -15.93 -14.06
CA ALA A 239 -0.37 -16.74 -14.58
C ALA A 239 -1.74 -16.02 -14.42
N PRO A 240 -2.59 -15.94 -15.46
CA PRO A 240 -3.95 -15.46 -15.30
C PRO A 240 -4.72 -16.45 -14.41
N GLY A 241 -5.37 -15.95 -13.36
CA GLY A 241 -6.33 -16.74 -12.56
C GLY A 241 -5.90 -17.16 -11.15
N GLY A 242 -5.22 -16.31 -10.38
CA GLY A 242 -5.18 -16.47 -8.92
C GLY A 242 -4.42 -17.69 -8.40
N GLY A 243 -3.37 -18.12 -9.10
CA GLY A 243 -2.38 -19.01 -8.51
C GLY A 243 -1.41 -18.21 -7.62
N THR A 244 -1.03 -18.78 -6.47
CA THR A 244 0.01 -18.24 -5.57
C THR A 244 1.17 -17.64 -6.36
N ALA A 245 1.69 -16.47 -5.95
CA ALA A 245 2.89 -15.82 -6.53
C ALA A 245 3.93 -16.88 -6.92
N SER A 246 3.92 -17.26 -8.20
CA SER A 246 4.64 -18.45 -8.64
C SER A 246 6.10 -18.04 -8.75
N LYS A 247 6.99 -18.76 -8.04
CA LYS A 247 8.44 -18.53 -8.10
C LYS A 247 8.85 -18.28 -9.56
N PRO A 248 9.66 -17.24 -9.84
CA PRO A 248 9.99 -16.86 -11.20
C PRO A 248 10.63 -18.04 -11.93
N SER A 249 10.25 -18.21 -13.19
CA SER A 249 10.78 -19.33 -13.97
C SER A 249 12.29 -19.15 -14.17
N ARG A 250 13.03 -20.25 -14.38
CA ARG A 250 14.47 -20.15 -14.71
C ARG A 250 14.72 -19.33 -15.97
N ALA A 251 13.78 -19.34 -16.93
CA ALA A 251 13.87 -18.53 -18.15
C ALA A 251 13.69 -17.03 -17.86
N GLU A 252 12.76 -16.68 -16.97
CA GLU A 252 12.53 -15.32 -16.50
C GLU A 252 13.77 -14.77 -15.79
N VAL A 253 14.29 -15.50 -14.79
CA VAL A 253 15.50 -15.10 -14.05
C VAL A 253 16.70 -14.89 -14.97
N ARG A 254 16.91 -15.78 -15.96
CA ARG A 254 17.98 -15.62 -16.95
C ARG A 254 17.80 -14.35 -17.78
N THR A 255 16.58 -14.12 -18.27
CA THR A 255 16.27 -12.95 -19.10
C THR A 255 16.42 -11.64 -18.32
N ALA A 256 15.91 -11.61 -17.09
CA ALA A 256 16.04 -10.50 -16.15
C ALA A 256 17.51 -10.18 -15.82
N THR A 257 18.32 -11.21 -15.56
CA THR A 257 19.75 -11.05 -15.28
C THR A 257 20.51 -10.52 -16.51
N ALA A 258 20.17 -11.03 -17.71
CA ALA A 258 20.71 -10.52 -18.96
C ALA A 258 20.32 -9.06 -19.21
N ASP A 259 19.07 -8.68 -18.91
CA ASP A 259 18.58 -7.30 -19.04
C ASP A 259 19.38 -6.32 -18.19
N VAL A 260 19.53 -6.59 -16.88
CA VAL A 260 20.31 -5.72 -15.98
C VAL A 260 21.77 -5.64 -16.43
N THR A 261 22.36 -6.75 -16.86
CA THR A 261 23.72 -6.79 -17.41
C THR A 261 23.84 -5.92 -18.68
N CYS A 262 22.88 -6.05 -19.59
CA CYS A 262 22.86 -5.27 -20.82
C CYS A 262 22.61 -3.78 -20.57
N LYS A 263 21.80 -3.41 -19.57
CA LYS A 263 21.60 -2.02 -19.13
C LYS A 263 22.89 -1.42 -18.58
N LYS A 264 23.66 -2.20 -17.82
CA LYS A 264 24.97 -1.80 -17.32
C LYS A 264 25.95 -1.54 -18.47
N ASN A 265 26.02 -2.47 -19.42
CA ASN A 265 26.94 -2.39 -20.57
C ASN A 265 26.60 -1.26 -21.55
N SER A 266 25.31 -1.00 -21.79
CA SER A 266 24.87 0.10 -22.65
C SER A 266 24.82 1.46 -21.94
N ARG A 267 25.00 1.47 -20.61
CA ARG A 267 24.81 2.64 -19.73
C ARG A 267 23.42 3.26 -19.84
N LEU A 268 22.41 2.48 -20.25
CA LEU A 268 21.08 2.98 -20.58
C LEU A 268 20.47 3.80 -19.45
N VAL A 269 20.46 3.25 -18.22
CA VAL A 269 19.89 3.91 -17.03
C VAL A 269 20.54 5.28 -16.80
N ALA A 270 21.87 5.36 -16.81
CA ALA A 270 22.58 6.60 -16.55
C ALA A 270 22.36 7.66 -17.65
N VAL A 271 22.29 7.24 -18.92
CA VAL A 271 22.03 8.14 -20.05
C VAL A 271 20.62 8.71 -19.99
N TRP A 272 19.62 7.86 -19.73
CA TRP A 272 18.23 8.29 -19.63
C TRP A 272 17.99 9.18 -18.42
N TYR A 273 18.50 8.81 -17.25
CA TYR A 273 18.43 9.63 -16.04
C TYR A 273 19.03 11.03 -16.24
N LYS A 274 20.18 11.14 -16.90
CA LYS A 274 20.79 12.43 -17.23
C LYS A 274 19.91 13.28 -18.16
N ALA A 275 19.28 12.66 -19.15
CA ALA A 275 18.36 13.34 -20.07
C ALA A 275 17.12 13.88 -19.31
N GLU A 276 16.59 13.11 -18.37
CA GLU A 276 15.47 13.52 -17.53
C GLU A 276 15.81 14.66 -16.58
N ILE A 277 16.97 14.62 -15.91
CA ILE A 277 17.43 15.77 -15.11
C ILE A 277 17.44 17.03 -15.97
N ALA A 278 18.08 16.98 -17.15
CA ALA A 278 18.21 18.15 -18.01
C ALA A 278 16.86 18.68 -18.49
N TYR A 279 15.92 17.78 -18.80
CA TYR A 279 14.55 18.16 -19.17
C TYR A 279 13.79 18.77 -17.99
N GLN A 280 13.76 18.08 -16.84
CA GLN A 280 13.03 18.51 -15.67
C GLN A 280 13.57 19.83 -15.11
N THR A 281 14.88 20.05 -15.07
CA THR A 281 15.45 21.34 -14.63
C THR A 281 14.89 22.51 -15.43
N LYS A 282 14.75 22.35 -16.76
CA LYS A 282 14.14 23.38 -17.62
C LYS A 282 12.65 23.57 -17.32
N GLN A 283 11.91 22.47 -17.25
CA GLN A 283 10.45 22.55 -17.03
C GLN A 283 10.10 23.05 -15.62
N ILE A 284 10.90 22.71 -14.59
CA ILE A 284 10.72 23.24 -13.24
C ILE A 284 10.90 24.75 -13.21
N ALA A 285 11.84 25.31 -13.98
CA ALA A 285 12.00 26.75 -14.08
C ALA A 285 10.75 27.41 -14.70
N VAL A 286 10.21 26.82 -15.77
CA VAL A 286 8.99 27.30 -16.47
C VAL A 286 7.75 27.21 -15.56
N HIS A 287 7.57 26.09 -14.85
CA HIS A 287 6.37 25.80 -14.05
C HIS A 287 6.57 26.06 -12.55
N SER A 288 7.58 26.87 -12.18
CA SER A 288 8.04 27.03 -10.80
C SER A 288 6.91 27.43 -9.84
N LYS A 289 6.08 28.41 -10.20
CA LYS A 289 4.96 28.86 -9.36
C LYS A 289 3.97 27.75 -9.03
N GLN A 290 3.58 26.96 -10.04
CA GLN A 290 2.63 25.86 -9.88
C GLN A 290 3.21 24.74 -9.03
N LEU A 291 4.46 24.36 -9.27
CA LEU A 291 5.16 23.34 -8.49
C LEU A 291 5.38 23.77 -7.03
N GLN A 292 5.73 25.03 -6.78
CA GLN A 292 5.87 25.54 -5.41
C GLN A 292 4.52 25.57 -4.67
N ALA A 293 3.43 25.91 -5.36
CA ALA A 293 2.09 25.82 -4.78
C ALA A 293 1.74 24.38 -4.39
N GLN A 294 2.01 23.40 -5.25
CA GLN A 294 1.83 21.99 -4.93
C GLN A 294 2.69 21.56 -3.74
N LYS A 295 3.96 21.97 -3.69
CA LYS A 295 4.85 21.64 -2.56
C LYS A 295 4.33 22.19 -1.24
N ALA A 296 3.88 23.45 -1.22
CA ALA A 296 3.29 24.07 -0.03
C ALA A 296 1.99 23.36 0.40
N HIS A 297 1.16 22.98 -0.57
CA HIS A 297 -0.05 22.20 -0.34
C HIS A 297 0.24 20.83 0.27
N ASN A 298 1.18 20.07 -0.29
CA ASN A 298 1.60 18.77 0.23
C ASN A 298 2.14 18.88 1.67
N ALA A 299 2.92 19.92 1.96
CA ALA A 299 3.43 20.16 3.32
C ALA A 299 2.29 20.38 4.33
N LYS A 300 1.25 21.13 3.93
CA LYS A 300 0.06 21.36 4.75
C LYS A 300 -0.73 20.07 4.98
N LEU A 301 -0.96 19.27 3.94
CA LEU A 301 -1.63 17.96 4.05
C LEU A 301 -0.93 17.06 5.07
N ILE A 302 0.39 16.92 4.95
CA ILE A 302 1.18 16.07 5.85
C ILE A 302 1.11 16.59 7.30
N ALA A 303 1.19 17.90 7.52
CA ALA A 303 1.10 18.49 8.85
C ALA A 303 -0.28 18.23 9.48
N ASN A 304 -1.35 18.45 8.73
CA ASN A 304 -2.72 18.21 9.19
C ASN A 304 -2.96 16.71 9.47
N ALA A 305 -2.53 15.84 8.57
CA ALA A 305 -2.66 14.39 8.73
C ALA A 305 -1.97 13.90 10.00
N ARG A 306 -0.76 14.38 10.28
CA ARG A 306 -0.03 14.08 11.52
C ARG A 306 -0.79 14.56 12.76
N ALA A 307 -1.36 15.76 12.72
CA ALA A 307 -2.12 16.30 13.84
C ALA A 307 -3.38 15.47 14.14
N VAL A 308 -4.13 15.09 13.10
CA VAL A 308 -5.32 14.24 13.22
C VAL A 308 -4.97 12.88 13.80
N LEU A 309 -3.98 12.19 13.22
CA LEU A 309 -3.58 10.85 13.69
C LEU A 309 -3.07 10.87 15.13
N ALA A 310 -2.35 11.92 15.54
CA ALA A 310 -1.89 12.08 16.91
C ALA A 310 -3.05 12.32 17.91
N ALA A 311 -4.13 12.98 17.48
CA ALA A 311 -5.32 13.19 18.29
C ALA A 311 -6.19 11.92 18.40
N SER A 312 -6.23 11.11 17.34
CA SER A 312 -7.00 9.86 17.31
C SER A 312 -6.34 8.73 18.13
N GLY A 313 -5.00 8.67 18.19
CA GLY A 313 -4.27 7.64 18.95
C GLY A 313 -4.09 7.91 20.46
N LYS A 314 -4.65 9.00 20.99
CA LYS A 314 -4.62 9.35 22.42
C LYS A 314 -5.87 8.94 23.21
N ARG A 315 -6.78 8.16 22.62
CA ARG A 315 -7.98 7.63 23.30
C ARG A 315 -7.83 6.17 23.65
#